data_AF-A0A8J4K5K1-F1
#
_entry.id   AF-A0A8J4K5K1-F1
#
_cell.length_a   1.000
_cell.length_b   1.000
_cell.length_c   1.000
_cell.angle_alpha   90.00
_cell.angle_beta   90.00
_cell.angle_gamma   90.00
#
_symmetry.space_group_name_H-M   'P 1'
#
loop_
_entity.id
_entity.type
_entity.pdbx_description
1 polymer ?
#
loop_
_entity_poly.entity_id
_entity_poly.type
_entity_poly.pdbx_seq_one_letter_code
_entity_poly.pdbx_strand_id
1 'polypeptide(L)'
;MERLALGLVLLAGTLATGSPLRRRDLDSIKEVALDMAPTSFDDQYRGCSRMMEEELVELNRTEFANNGVYAKAWTLAATEWRNRQGRVPRLRVLRPEQEVALLAYTLPDSLYEPFNAAAREAGRSRREYLGAFHFKALHFLLTRALHALQDTQPRRCHHVYRGIQGIRFTARHGQSVRFGHFTSASLQKEVAQRFGQDTFFLVETCYGVPIWDFSFFPKEEEVLIPPFEIFEVTDVAHDGDRALIQLRSQDALSTYNCEWVKEKRCKSHPCIFSAGRSIPRDLPHFWGLLLAATALAAAGGP
;
A
#
# COMPACT_ATOMS: atom_id res chain seq x y z
N MET A 1 64.00 30.51 -21.46
CA MET A 1 65.11 30.43 -20.50
C MET A 1 64.49 30.13 -19.15
N GLU A 2 64.53 28.86 -18.73
CA GLU A 2 65.42 28.38 -17.65
C GLU A 2 64.95 28.94 -16.28
N ARG A 3 64.60 28.18 -15.23
CA ARG A 3 65.16 26.91 -14.74
C ARG A 3 64.20 26.15 -13.81
N LEU A 4 64.36 24.83 -13.79
CA LEU A 4 64.05 23.94 -12.66
C LEU A 4 65.00 24.22 -11.49
N ALA A 5 64.50 24.14 -10.25
CA ALA A 5 65.29 23.69 -9.10
C ALA A 5 64.37 23.13 -7.99
N LEU A 6 64.73 21.95 -7.50
CA LEU A 6 64.11 21.19 -6.43
C LEU A 6 64.34 21.82 -5.04
N GLY A 7 63.39 21.53 -4.14
CA GLY A 7 63.72 20.99 -2.81
C GLY A 7 63.57 21.93 -1.62
N LEU A 8 62.62 21.65 -0.73
CA LEU A 8 62.89 21.02 0.58
C LEU A 8 61.61 20.91 1.41
N VAL A 9 61.43 19.74 2.01
CA VAL A 9 60.39 19.38 2.96
C VAL A 9 60.66 20.09 4.29
N LEU A 10 59.64 20.72 4.88
CA LEU A 10 59.55 20.96 6.32
C LEU A 10 58.10 20.73 6.76
N LEU A 11 57.91 19.64 7.51
CA LEU A 11 56.69 19.31 8.22
C LEU A 11 56.39 20.40 9.27
N ALA A 12 55.22 21.00 9.19
CA ALA A 12 54.57 21.64 10.33
C ALA A 12 53.11 21.16 10.33
N GLY A 13 52.80 20.32 11.31
CA GLY A 13 51.48 19.72 11.46
C GLY A 13 50.41 20.77 11.69
N THR A 14 49.48 20.86 10.76
CA THR A 14 48.16 21.43 11.05
C THR A 14 47.33 20.34 11.72
N LEU A 15 46.96 20.58 12.99
CA LEU A 15 45.88 19.89 13.66
C LEU A 15 44.60 20.07 12.84
N ALA A 16 44.38 19.17 11.89
CA ALA A 16 43.04 18.93 11.38
C ALA A 16 42.27 18.34 12.55
N THR A 17 41.48 19.17 13.21
CA THR A 17 40.37 18.72 14.05
C THR A 17 39.48 17.87 13.16
N GLY A 18 39.77 16.57 13.13
CA GLY A 18 38.88 15.58 12.57
C GLY A 18 37.55 15.79 13.28
N SER A 19 36.56 16.28 12.54
CA SER A 19 35.18 16.22 12.98
C SER A 19 34.95 14.78 13.45
N PRO A 20 34.42 14.57 14.67
CA PRO A 20 34.18 13.21 15.13
C PRO A 20 33.29 12.57 14.08
N LEU A 21 33.73 11.41 13.57
CA LEU A 21 32.86 10.49 12.85
C LEU A 21 31.56 10.47 13.64
N ARG A 22 30.52 11.06 13.05
CA ARG A 22 29.18 11.11 13.62
C ARG A 22 28.81 9.66 13.84
N ARG A 23 29.02 9.21 15.08
CA ARG A 23 28.52 7.97 15.63
C ARG A 23 27.05 8.03 15.28
N ARG A 24 26.64 7.28 14.24
CA ARG A 24 25.22 7.05 14.00
C ARG A 24 24.73 6.54 15.32
N ASP A 25 23.90 7.32 16.00
CA ASP A 25 23.12 6.78 17.11
C ASP A 25 22.52 5.48 16.59
N LEU A 26 22.73 4.39 17.33
CA LEU A 26 21.99 3.17 17.10
C LEU A 26 20.52 3.58 17.27
N ASP A 27 19.82 3.82 16.17
CA ASP A 27 18.37 3.99 16.20
C ASP A 27 17.81 2.76 16.90
N SER A 28 17.33 2.96 18.13
CA SER A 28 16.77 1.89 18.95
C SER A 28 15.62 1.24 18.17
N ILE A 29 15.68 -0.08 17.97
CA ILE A 29 14.61 -0.83 17.32
C ILE A 29 13.30 -0.54 18.06
N LYS A 30 12.26 -0.11 17.34
CA LYS A 30 10.96 0.23 17.94
C LYS A 30 10.19 -1.06 18.22
N GLU A 31 9.79 -1.27 19.47
CA GLU A 31 8.85 -2.35 19.80
C GLU A 31 7.39 -1.95 19.57
N VAL A 32 6.61 -2.85 18.96
CA VAL A 32 5.17 -2.66 18.72
C VAL A 32 4.42 -3.97 18.97
N ALA A 33 3.43 -3.96 19.85
CA ALA A 33 2.56 -5.11 20.03
C ALA A 33 1.58 -5.23 18.85
N LEU A 34 1.44 -6.42 18.29
CA LEU A 34 0.36 -6.70 17.33
C LEU A 34 -0.99 -6.72 18.04
N ASP A 35 -2.02 -6.29 17.33
CA ASP A 35 -3.40 -6.26 17.79
C ASP A 35 -4.38 -6.47 16.61
N MET A 36 -5.67 -6.21 16.83
CA MET A 36 -6.71 -6.31 15.80
C MET A 36 -6.84 -5.03 14.95
N ALA A 37 -5.86 -4.12 15.01
CA ALA A 37 -5.81 -2.83 14.32
C ALA A 37 -7.12 -2.01 14.45
N PRO A 38 -7.58 -1.68 15.67
CA PRO A 38 -8.90 -1.07 15.89
C PRO A 38 -9.05 0.32 15.28
N THR A 39 -7.95 0.99 14.96
CA THR A 39 -7.92 2.33 14.35
C THR A 39 -7.84 2.30 12.82
N SER A 40 -7.79 1.12 12.21
CA SER A 40 -7.64 0.98 10.77
C SER A 40 -8.94 1.19 9.99
N PHE A 41 -8.83 1.72 8.78
CA PHE A 41 -9.92 1.71 7.81
C PHE A 41 -9.81 0.46 6.93
N ASP A 42 -10.88 -0.34 6.89
CA ASP A 42 -10.85 -1.71 6.40
C ASP A 42 -12.04 -2.07 5.49
N ASP A 43 -12.62 -1.07 4.84
CA ASP A 43 -13.87 -1.20 4.08
C ASP A 43 -13.77 -2.20 2.91
N GLN A 44 -14.73 -3.12 2.85
CA GLN A 44 -14.89 -4.09 1.76
C GLN A 44 -15.87 -3.63 0.66
N TYR A 45 -16.56 -2.51 0.88
CA TYR A 45 -17.53 -1.90 -0.03
C TYR A 45 -18.67 -2.84 -0.44
N ARG A 46 -19.12 -3.66 0.51
CA ARG A 46 -20.17 -4.67 0.29
C ARG A 46 -21.50 -3.97 0.03
N GLY A 47 -22.06 -4.21 -1.16
CA GLY A 47 -23.36 -3.68 -1.58
C GLY A 47 -23.38 -2.21 -2.04
N CYS A 48 -22.23 -1.54 -2.12
CA CYS A 48 -22.15 -0.14 -2.55
C CYS A 48 -21.10 0.13 -3.63
N SER A 49 -20.49 -0.90 -4.23
CA SER A 49 -19.41 -0.72 -5.21
C SER A 49 -19.84 0.17 -6.39
N ARG A 50 -21.06 0.01 -6.94
CA ARG A 50 -21.58 0.87 -8.01
C ARG A 50 -21.71 2.33 -7.57
N MET A 51 -22.21 2.56 -6.36
CA MET A 51 -22.33 3.92 -5.82
C MET A 51 -20.96 4.55 -5.59
N MET A 52 -19.97 3.80 -5.12
CA MET A 52 -18.60 4.28 -5.04
C MET A 52 -18.01 4.62 -6.42
N GLU A 53 -18.25 3.77 -7.43
CA GLU A 53 -17.80 4.01 -8.82
C GLU A 53 -18.35 5.34 -9.37
N GLU A 54 -19.61 5.66 -9.09
CA GLU A 54 -20.24 6.92 -9.50
C GLU A 54 -19.63 8.17 -8.82
N GLU A 55 -19.02 8.04 -7.64
CA GLU A 55 -18.37 9.14 -6.91
C GLU A 55 -16.89 9.32 -7.27
N LEU A 56 -16.27 8.38 -7.99
CA LEU A 56 -14.81 8.32 -8.16
C LEU A 56 -14.22 9.55 -8.84
N VAL A 57 -14.93 10.19 -9.75
CA VAL A 57 -14.40 11.33 -10.53
C VAL A 57 -14.18 12.54 -9.64
N GLU A 58 -15.24 12.98 -8.95
CA GLU A 58 -15.16 14.14 -8.06
C GLU A 58 -14.31 13.86 -6.82
N LEU A 59 -14.34 12.61 -6.33
CA LEU A 59 -13.50 12.20 -5.21
C LEU A 59 -12.01 12.25 -5.59
N ASN A 60 -11.60 11.64 -6.71
CA ASN A 60 -10.20 11.70 -7.15
C ASN A 60 -9.75 13.14 -7.44
N ARG A 61 -10.59 13.96 -8.09
CA ARG A 61 -10.25 15.37 -8.34
C ARG A 61 -9.93 16.10 -7.03
N THR A 62 -10.77 15.90 -6.01
CA THR A 62 -10.60 16.52 -4.69
C THR A 62 -9.38 15.97 -3.95
N GLU A 63 -9.17 14.65 -3.98
CA GLU A 63 -8.03 14.01 -3.30
C GLU A 63 -6.71 14.37 -3.97
N PHE A 64 -6.64 14.45 -5.30
CA PHE A 64 -5.43 14.90 -6.00
C PHE A 64 -5.08 16.35 -5.71
N ALA A 65 -6.07 17.23 -5.60
CA ALA A 65 -5.83 18.63 -5.21
C ALA A 65 -5.27 18.76 -3.78
N ASN A 66 -5.72 17.89 -2.87
CA ASN A 66 -5.32 17.92 -1.46
C ASN A 66 -4.09 17.04 -1.15
N ASN A 67 -3.69 16.14 -2.05
CA ASN A 67 -2.64 15.15 -1.82
C ASN A 67 -1.72 15.04 -3.04
N GLY A 68 -0.69 15.90 -3.06
CA GLY A 68 0.29 15.95 -4.16
C GLY A 68 1.09 14.66 -4.33
N VAL A 69 1.32 13.90 -3.25
CA VAL A 69 1.98 12.59 -3.33
C VAL A 69 1.11 11.60 -4.10
N TYR A 70 -0.18 11.55 -3.78
CA TYR A 70 -1.14 10.71 -4.49
C TYR A 70 -1.27 11.10 -5.97
N ALA A 71 -1.42 12.40 -6.25
CA ALA A 71 -1.55 12.90 -7.62
C ALA A 71 -0.32 12.57 -8.48
N LYS A 72 0.89 12.75 -7.94
CA LYS A 72 2.15 12.43 -8.64
C LYS A 72 2.26 10.94 -8.92
N ALA A 73 2.05 10.09 -7.90
CA ALA A 73 2.16 8.64 -8.05
C ALA A 73 1.13 8.10 -9.05
N TRP A 74 -0.11 8.58 -9.00
CA TRP A 74 -1.15 8.22 -9.96
C TRP A 74 -0.76 8.61 -11.40
N THR A 75 -0.21 9.81 -11.60
CA THR A 75 0.24 10.28 -12.93
C THR A 75 1.34 9.40 -13.52
N LEU A 76 2.32 9.00 -12.70
CA LEU A 76 3.40 8.11 -13.10
C LEU A 76 2.86 6.72 -13.43
N ALA A 77 2.01 6.16 -12.57
CA ALA A 77 1.37 4.86 -12.77
C ALA A 77 0.49 4.83 -14.03
N ALA A 78 -0.29 5.88 -14.29
CA ALA A 78 -1.11 6.01 -15.49
C ALA A 78 -0.28 6.14 -16.77
N THR A 79 0.90 6.75 -16.69
CA THR A 79 1.85 6.84 -17.81
C THR A 79 2.46 5.47 -18.10
N GLU A 80 2.92 4.77 -17.06
CA GLU A 80 3.46 3.42 -17.19
C GLU A 80 2.40 2.45 -17.72
N TRP A 81 1.18 2.51 -17.18
CA TRP A 81 0.05 1.71 -17.66
C TRP A 81 -0.19 1.89 -19.15
N ARG A 82 -0.19 3.15 -19.64
CA ARG A 82 -0.30 3.48 -21.07
C ARG A 82 0.85 2.91 -21.89
N ASN A 83 2.09 3.00 -21.40
CA ASN A 83 3.27 2.46 -22.08
C ASN A 83 3.25 0.92 -22.20
N ARG A 84 2.55 0.25 -21.28
CA ARG A 84 2.32 -1.21 -21.32
C ARG A 84 1.17 -1.60 -22.24
N GLN A 85 0.24 -0.69 -22.56
CA GLN A 85 -0.86 -0.98 -23.49
C GLN A 85 -0.30 -1.34 -24.88
N GLY A 86 -0.74 -2.47 -25.43
CA GLY A 86 -0.34 -2.93 -26.77
C GLY A 86 0.85 -3.90 -26.81
N ARG A 87 1.54 -4.16 -25.69
CA ARG A 87 2.65 -5.13 -25.66
C ARG A 87 2.21 -6.59 -25.48
N VAL A 88 1.01 -6.82 -24.94
CA VAL A 88 0.43 -8.17 -24.74
C VAL A 88 -1.10 -8.09 -24.81
N PRO A 89 -1.81 -8.99 -25.53
CA PRO A 89 -3.25 -9.16 -25.39
C PRO A 89 -3.55 -9.70 -23.99
N ARG A 90 -3.90 -8.81 -23.05
CA ARG A 90 -4.34 -9.22 -21.71
C ARG A 90 -5.85 -9.46 -21.74
N LEU A 91 -6.29 -10.61 -21.24
CA LEU A 91 -7.67 -10.75 -20.77
C LEU A 91 -7.87 -9.67 -19.71
N ARG A 92 -8.66 -8.64 -20.03
CA ARG A 92 -8.85 -7.49 -19.14
C ARG A 92 -9.69 -7.94 -17.96
N VAL A 93 -9.09 -8.56 -16.95
CA VAL A 93 -9.77 -8.93 -15.69
C VAL A 93 -10.12 -7.65 -14.93
N LEU A 94 -9.15 -6.75 -14.85
CA LEU A 94 -9.23 -5.47 -14.17
C LEU A 94 -9.71 -4.35 -15.11
N ARG A 95 -10.35 -3.35 -14.52
CA ARG A 95 -10.57 -2.04 -15.15
C ARG A 95 -9.24 -1.26 -15.20
N PRO A 96 -9.03 -0.37 -16.18
CA PRO A 96 -7.83 0.46 -16.27
C PRO A 96 -7.43 1.15 -14.96
N GLU A 97 -8.39 1.75 -14.25
CA GLU A 97 -8.17 2.49 -13.01
C GLU A 97 -7.70 1.58 -11.87
N GLN A 98 -8.11 0.31 -11.88
CA GLN A 98 -7.66 -0.70 -10.92
C GLN A 98 -6.22 -1.14 -11.21
N GLU A 99 -5.87 -1.32 -12.49
CA GLU A 99 -4.48 -1.59 -12.89
C GLU A 99 -3.56 -0.40 -12.54
N VAL A 100 -4.02 0.83 -12.77
CA VAL A 100 -3.29 2.04 -12.39
C VAL A 100 -3.15 2.15 -10.88
N ALA A 101 -4.17 1.80 -10.09
CA ALA A 101 -4.09 1.78 -8.63
C ALA A 101 -3.04 0.78 -8.12
N LEU A 102 -2.99 -0.44 -8.68
CA LEU A 102 -1.97 -1.45 -8.34
C LEU A 102 -0.56 -0.96 -8.73
N LEU A 103 -0.40 -0.38 -9.92
CA LEU A 103 0.86 0.22 -10.33
C LEU A 103 1.27 1.37 -9.41
N ALA A 104 0.33 2.23 -9.01
CA ALA A 104 0.60 3.34 -8.11
C ALA A 104 1.03 2.86 -6.72
N TYR A 105 0.41 1.79 -6.20
CA TYR A 105 0.78 1.19 -4.93
C TYR A 105 2.18 0.57 -4.95
N THR A 106 2.56 -0.07 -6.06
CA THR A 106 3.87 -0.73 -6.23
C THR A 106 4.96 0.20 -6.77
N LEU A 107 4.64 1.47 -6.98
CA LEU A 107 5.58 2.46 -7.51
C LEU A 107 6.75 2.65 -6.52
N PRO A 108 8.02 2.58 -6.97
CA PRO A 108 9.16 2.84 -6.09
C PRO A 108 9.06 4.18 -5.38
N ASP A 109 9.28 4.16 -4.06
CA ASP A 109 9.47 5.31 -3.18
C ASP A 109 8.49 6.47 -3.40
N SER A 110 7.21 6.33 -3.02
CA SER A 110 6.38 7.52 -2.69
C SER A 110 5.01 7.25 -2.09
N LEU A 111 4.25 6.26 -2.59
CA LEU A 111 2.80 6.21 -2.30
C LEU A 111 2.41 5.23 -1.19
N TYR A 112 2.94 4.01 -1.21
CA TYR A 112 2.50 2.96 -0.30
C TYR A 112 2.73 3.33 1.18
N GLU A 113 3.85 4.00 1.50
CA GLU A 113 4.17 4.41 2.88
C GLU A 113 3.13 5.38 3.47
N PRO A 114 2.89 6.58 2.88
CA PRO A 114 1.88 7.49 3.41
C PRO A 114 0.46 6.93 3.29
N PHE A 115 0.16 6.13 2.27
CA PHE A 115 -1.14 5.47 2.15
C PHE A 115 -1.38 4.49 3.30
N ASN A 116 -0.44 3.57 3.55
CA ASN A 116 -0.55 2.58 4.62
C ASN A 116 -0.50 3.23 6.01
N ALA A 117 0.27 4.31 6.18
CA ALA A 117 0.24 5.12 7.41
C ALA A 117 -1.13 5.74 7.65
N ALA A 118 -1.73 6.37 6.62
CA ALA A 118 -3.06 6.96 6.74
C ALA A 118 -4.16 5.91 6.95
N ALA A 119 -4.08 4.76 6.27
CA ALA A 119 -5.05 3.67 6.41
C ALA A 119 -5.08 3.08 7.83
N ARG A 120 -3.92 3.00 8.51
CA ARG A 120 -3.84 2.55 9.92
C ARG A 120 -4.57 3.44 10.91
N GLU A 121 -4.86 4.69 10.55
CA GLU A 121 -5.43 5.69 11.46
C GLU A 121 -6.80 6.20 11.04
N ALA A 122 -7.17 6.03 9.77
CA ALA A 122 -8.42 6.54 9.22
C ALA A 122 -9.68 5.96 9.89
N GLY A 123 -9.58 4.78 10.50
CA GLY A 123 -10.63 4.15 11.30
C GLY A 123 -10.68 4.60 12.77
N ARG A 124 -9.91 5.61 13.20
CA ARG A 124 -10.07 6.16 14.56
C ARG A 124 -11.46 6.75 14.80
N SER A 125 -12.02 7.39 13.77
CA SER A 125 -13.36 7.96 13.83
C SER A 125 -13.86 8.32 12.43
N ARG A 126 -15.18 8.51 12.29
CA ARG A 126 -15.78 9.06 11.08
C ARG A 126 -15.17 10.39 10.65
N ARG A 127 -14.82 11.25 11.62
CA ARG A 127 -14.18 12.55 11.37
C ARG A 127 -12.80 12.38 10.75
N GLU A 128 -12.02 11.42 11.24
CA GLU A 128 -10.68 11.10 10.73
C GLU A 128 -10.76 10.59 9.30
N TYR A 129 -11.65 9.61 9.05
CA TYR A 129 -11.90 9.08 7.72
C TYR A 129 -12.32 10.16 6.72
N LEU A 130 -13.32 10.99 7.06
CA LEU A 130 -13.82 12.00 6.13
C LEU A 130 -12.82 13.13 5.92
N GLY A 131 -12.21 13.62 7.00
CA GLY A 131 -11.40 14.83 7.01
C GLY A 131 -9.93 14.66 6.66
N ALA A 132 -9.29 13.56 7.06
CA ALA A 132 -7.83 13.39 6.97
C ALA A 132 -7.39 12.27 6.02
N PHE A 133 -8.25 11.28 5.76
CA PHE A 133 -7.90 10.17 4.87
C PHE A 133 -8.09 10.55 3.40
N HIS A 134 -7.08 11.16 2.76
CA HIS A 134 -7.13 11.60 1.34
C HIS A 134 -6.68 10.50 0.36
N PHE A 135 -7.09 9.25 0.61
CA PHE A 135 -6.83 8.08 -0.24
C PHE A 135 -8.07 7.19 -0.39
N LYS A 136 -9.29 7.73 -0.25
CA LYS A 136 -10.55 6.99 -0.31
C LYS A 136 -10.73 6.31 -1.66
N ALA A 137 -10.40 7.01 -2.75
CA ALA A 137 -10.49 6.44 -4.10
C ALA A 137 -9.45 5.33 -4.32
N LEU A 138 -8.21 5.54 -3.88
CA LEU A 138 -7.15 4.53 -3.99
C LEU A 138 -7.51 3.26 -3.21
N HIS A 139 -7.95 3.43 -1.95
CA HIS A 139 -8.39 2.32 -1.10
C HIS A 139 -9.52 1.53 -1.78
N PHE A 140 -10.53 2.22 -2.33
CA PHE A 140 -11.61 1.58 -3.07
C PHE A 140 -11.11 0.78 -4.27
N LEU A 141 -10.28 1.41 -5.11
CA LEU A 141 -9.78 0.78 -6.33
C LEU A 141 -8.91 -0.44 -6.04
N LEU A 142 -8.03 -0.37 -5.03
CA LEU A 142 -7.23 -1.52 -4.58
C LEU A 142 -8.13 -2.65 -4.06
N THR A 143 -9.09 -2.37 -3.17
CA THR A 143 -10.03 -3.40 -2.68
C THR A 143 -10.78 -4.06 -3.85
N ARG A 144 -11.27 -3.28 -4.81
CA ARG A 144 -11.98 -3.81 -5.99
C ARG A 144 -11.06 -4.60 -6.93
N ALA A 145 -9.79 -4.20 -7.05
CA ALA A 145 -8.81 -4.93 -7.85
C ALA A 145 -8.55 -6.32 -7.25
N LEU A 146 -8.32 -6.41 -5.93
CA LEU A 146 -8.10 -7.69 -5.26
C LEU A 146 -9.32 -8.61 -5.37
N HIS A 147 -10.53 -8.10 -5.16
CA HIS A 147 -11.75 -8.90 -5.36
C HIS A 147 -11.88 -9.42 -6.79
N ALA A 148 -11.66 -8.56 -7.80
CA ALA A 148 -11.78 -8.95 -9.20
C ALA A 148 -10.75 -10.02 -9.60
N LEU A 149 -9.51 -9.92 -9.09
CA LEU A 149 -8.48 -10.94 -9.31
C LEU A 149 -8.81 -12.24 -8.58
N GLN A 150 -9.27 -12.16 -7.33
CA GLN A 150 -9.65 -13.33 -6.54
C GLN A 150 -10.80 -14.12 -7.20
N ASP A 151 -11.78 -13.42 -7.79
CA ASP A 151 -12.90 -14.04 -8.50
C ASP A 151 -12.48 -14.81 -9.77
N THR A 152 -11.26 -14.60 -10.29
CA THR A 152 -10.74 -15.34 -11.46
C THR A 152 -10.01 -16.62 -11.13
N GLN A 153 -9.74 -16.88 -9.85
CA GLN A 153 -8.94 -18.02 -9.42
C GLN A 153 -9.72 -18.87 -8.42
N PRO A 154 -9.47 -20.20 -8.34
CA PRO A 154 -9.96 -20.99 -7.23
C PRO A 154 -9.48 -20.39 -5.91
N ARG A 155 -10.34 -20.40 -4.90
CA ARG A 155 -9.95 -19.96 -3.56
C ARG A 155 -8.82 -20.86 -3.06
N ARG A 156 -7.64 -20.26 -2.87
CA ARG A 156 -6.43 -20.90 -2.36
C ARG A 156 -5.75 -19.95 -1.41
N CYS A 157 -5.10 -20.52 -0.39
CA CYS A 157 -4.25 -19.76 0.51
C CYS A 157 -2.81 -19.77 -0.04
N HIS A 158 -2.09 -18.70 0.23
CA HIS A 158 -0.71 -18.46 -0.19
C HIS A 158 0.19 -18.43 1.04
N HIS A 159 1.33 -19.12 0.96
CA HIS A 159 2.40 -18.99 1.94
C HIS A 159 3.35 -17.91 1.44
N VAL A 160 3.45 -16.82 2.20
CA VAL A 160 4.20 -15.61 1.82
C VAL A 160 5.08 -15.15 2.97
N TYR A 161 6.06 -14.32 2.63
CA TYR A 161 7.07 -13.81 3.54
C TYR A 161 7.07 -12.28 3.54
N ARG A 162 7.26 -11.68 4.72
CA ARG A 162 7.39 -10.22 4.86
C ARG A 162 8.47 -9.88 5.87
N GLY A 163 9.51 -9.20 5.41
CA GLY A 163 10.58 -8.67 6.25
C GLY A 163 10.33 -7.21 6.63
N ILE A 164 10.66 -6.85 7.86
CA ILE A 164 10.53 -5.50 8.40
C ILE A 164 11.86 -5.06 9.02
N GLN A 165 12.29 -3.84 8.69
CA GLN A 165 13.43 -3.17 9.28
C GLN A 165 12.97 -2.09 10.29
N GLY A 166 13.68 -1.95 11.40
CA GLY A 166 13.50 -0.90 12.40
C GLY A 166 12.35 -1.11 13.39
N ILE A 167 11.53 -2.15 13.20
CA ILE A 167 10.40 -2.48 14.09
C ILE A 167 10.47 -3.93 14.51
N ARG A 168 10.42 -4.16 15.83
CA ARG A 168 10.23 -5.46 16.45
C ARG A 168 8.79 -5.61 16.90
N PHE A 169 8.03 -6.46 16.22
CA PHE A 169 6.68 -6.79 16.63
C PHE A 169 6.68 -7.82 17.76
N THR A 170 5.76 -7.67 18.70
CA THR A 170 5.51 -8.66 19.75
C THR A 170 4.09 -9.21 19.63
N ALA A 171 3.93 -10.51 19.92
CA ALA A 171 2.66 -11.20 19.84
C ALA A 171 2.66 -12.42 20.77
N ARG A 172 1.48 -12.99 21.01
CA ARG A 172 1.33 -14.24 21.75
C ARG A 172 0.76 -15.33 20.86
N HIS A 173 1.22 -16.57 21.04
CA HIS A 173 0.61 -17.73 20.40
C HIS A 173 -0.91 -17.77 20.68
N GLY A 174 -1.70 -18.05 19.65
CA GLY A 174 -3.16 -18.08 19.68
C GLY A 174 -3.84 -16.70 19.67
N GLN A 175 -3.08 -15.61 19.61
CA GLN A 175 -3.63 -14.26 19.49
C GLN A 175 -4.20 -14.03 18.09
N SER A 176 -5.40 -13.47 17.99
CA SER A 176 -5.92 -12.92 16.73
C SER A 176 -5.32 -11.52 16.47
N VAL A 177 -4.82 -11.31 15.27
CA VAL A 177 -4.19 -10.06 14.83
C VAL A 177 -4.65 -9.65 13.44
N ARG A 178 -4.54 -8.37 13.12
CA ARG A 178 -4.76 -7.80 11.79
C ARG A 178 -3.64 -6.83 11.46
N PHE A 179 -3.28 -6.73 10.18
CA PHE A 179 -2.36 -5.66 9.76
C PHE A 179 -3.05 -4.28 9.72
N GLY A 180 -4.36 -4.24 9.41
CA GLY A 180 -5.12 -2.98 9.37
C GLY A 180 -4.72 -2.02 8.24
N HIS A 181 -4.00 -2.50 7.24
CA HIS A 181 -3.68 -1.77 6.02
C HIS A 181 -3.34 -2.79 4.93
N PHE A 182 -3.30 -2.34 3.68
CA PHE A 182 -2.81 -3.17 2.58
C PHE A 182 -1.36 -3.56 2.84
N THR A 183 -1.10 -4.86 2.87
CA THR A 183 0.19 -5.40 3.30
C THR A 183 0.85 -6.18 2.19
N SER A 184 1.97 -5.69 1.67
CA SER A 184 2.80 -6.42 0.72
C SER A 184 3.53 -7.57 1.39
N ALA A 185 3.48 -8.74 0.77
CA ALA A 185 4.33 -9.87 1.09
C ALA A 185 4.83 -10.49 -0.22
N SER A 186 5.87 -11.33 -0.16
CA SER A 186 6.43 -11.99 -1.33
C SER A 186 6.27 -13.50 -1.22
N LEU A 187 6.04 -14.18 -2.35
CA LEU A 187 6.20 -15.64 -2.40
C LEU A 187 7.66 -16.09 -2.21
N GLN A 188 8.63 -15.19 -2.45
CA GLN A 188 10.06 -15.48 -2.33
C GLN A 188 10.61 -14.97 -0.99
N LYS A 189 11.13 -15.91 -0.18
CA LYS A 189 11.73 -15.58 1.12
C LYS A 189 12.90 -14.61 0.98
N GLU A 190 13.72 -14.82 -0.05
CA GLU A 190 14.94 -14.04 -0.32
C GLU A 190 14.62 -12.60 -0.73
N VAL A 191 13.47 -12.37 -1.36
CA VAL A 191 12.95 -11.02 -1.65
C VAL A 191 12.55 -10.35 -0.34
N ALA A 192 11.73 -11.02 0.49
CA ALA A 192 11.27 -10.48 1.76
C ALA A 192 12.43 -10.12 2.72
N GLN A 193 13.50 -10.91 2.74
CA GLN A 193 14.68 -10.66 3.58
C GLN A 193 15.42 -9.35 3.24
N ARG A 194 15.29 -8.85 2.00
CA ARG A 194 15.90 -7.58 1.58
C ARG A 194 15.20 -6.36 2.19
N PHE A 195 13.93 -6.50 2.59
CA PHE A 195 13.15 -5.44 3.24
C PHE A 195 13.42 -5.33 4.74
N GLY A 196 14.03 -6.33 5.35
CA GLY A 196 14.45 -6.31 6.76
C GLY A 196 14.29 -7.65 7.45
N GLN A 197 14.90 -7.75 8.64
CA GLN A 197 14.89 -8.97 9.46
C GLN A 197 14.65 -8.71 10.96
N ASP A 198 14.39 -7.46 11.36
CA ASP A 198 14.11 -7.14 12.78
C ASP A 198 12.78 -7.77 13.22
N THR A 199 11.79 -7.75 12.33
CA THR A 199 10.69 -8.72 12.34
C THR A 199 10.61 -9.42 11.00
N PHE A 200 10.48 -10.74 11.02
CA PHE A 200 10.23 -11.55 9.84
C PHE A 200 8.93 -12.33 10.01
N PHE A 201 8.00 -12.13 9.09
CA PHE A 201 6.70 -12.81 9.09
C PHE A 201 6.67 -13.97 8.10
N LEU A 202 6.16 -15.11 8.55
CA LEU A 202 5.68 -16.19 7.70
C LEU A 202 4.16 -16.15 7.76
N VAL A 203 3.50 -15.95 6.63
CA VAL A 203 2.06 -15.71 6.58
C VAL A 203 1.42 -16.71 5.64
N GLU A 204 0.46 -17.47 6.14
CA GLU A 204 -0.53 -18.17 5.32
C GLU A 204 -1.75 -17.25 5.16
N THR A 205 -1.93 -16.66 3.99
CA THR A 205 -3.03 -15.73 3.67
C THR A 205 -4.01 -16.36 2.68
N CYS A 206 -5.31 -16.27 2.95
CA CYS A 206 -6.37 -16.77 2.07
C CYS A 206 -7.12 -15.65 1.31
N TYR A 207 -6.85 -14.40 1.67
CA TYR A 207 -7.40 -13.21 1.01
C TYR A 207 -6.34 -12.38 0.28
N GLY A 208 -5.05 -12.67 0.49
CA GLY A 208 -3.95 -12.11 -0.25
C GLY A 208 -3.96 -12.55 -1.71
N VAL A 209 -3.72 -11.61 -2.62
CA VAL A 209 -3.79 -11.86 -4.05
C VAL A 209 -2.44 -11.57 -4.70
N PRO A 210 -1.91 -12.50 -5.53
CA PRO A 210 -0.83 -12.23 -6.47
C PRO A 210 -1.06 -10.99 -7.35
N ILE A 211 -0.16 -10.01 -7.29
CA ILE A 211 -0.23 -8.78 -8.09
C ILE A 211 1.01 -8.53 -8.96
N TRP A 212 1.94 -9.48 -9.06
CA TRP A 212 3.20 -9.31 -9.82
C TRP A 212 3.00 -8.92 -11.29
N ASP A 213 1.91 -9.34 -11.94
CA ASP A 213 1.57 -8.96 -13.32
C ASP A 213 1.17 -7.48 -13.48
N PHE A 214 0.85 -6.83 -12.36
CA PHE A 214 0.39 -5.45 -12.24
C PHE A 214 1.35 -4.59 -11.38
N SER A 215 2.57 -5.07 -11.12
CA SER A 215 3.57 -4.39 -10.31
C SER A 215 4.65 -3.69 -11.17
N PHE A 216 5.33 -2.70 -10.60
CA PHE A 216 6.60 -2.19 -11.12
C PHE A 216 7.75 -3.20 -10.98
N PHE A 217 7.63 -4.13 -10.03
CA PHE A 217 8.64 -5.13 -9.74
C PHE A 217 8.06 -6.56 -9.84
N PRO A 218 7.76 -7.07 -11.06
CA PRO A 218 7.20 -8.41 -11.21
C PRO A 218 8.03 -9.53 -10.57
N LYS A 219 9.36 -9.33 -10.47
CA LYS A 219 10.29 -10.30 -9.87
C LYS A 219 10.19 -10.39 -8.34
N GLU A 220 9.49 -9.46 -7.69
CA GLU A 220 9.23 -9.55 -6.25
C GLU A 220 8.13 -10.56 -5.92
N GLU A 221 7.40 -11.06 -6.93
CA GLU A 221 6.29 -12.00 -6.74
C GLU A 221 5.35 -11.58 -5.61
N GLU A 222 4.98 -10.30 -5.65
CA GLU A 222 4.22 -9.65 -4.61
C GLU A 222 2.80 -10.23 -4.53
N VAL A 223 2.41 -10.56 -3.30
CA VAL A 223 1.05 -10.89 -2.88
C VAL A 223 0.58 -9.75 -1.98
N LEU A 224 -0.51 -9.09 -2.38
CA LEU A 224 -1.08 -7.98 -1.64
C LEU A 224 -2.21 -8.48 -0.74
N ILE A 225 -2.03 -8.32 0.57
CA ILE A 225 -2.98 -8.75 1.61
C ILE A 225 -3.93 -7.59 1.95
N PRO A 226 -5.26 -7.78 1.91
CA PRO A 226 -6.21 -6.72 2.24
C PRO A 226 -6.27 -6.43 3.76
N PRO A 227 -6.71 -5.21 4.16
CA PRO A 227 -6.70 -4.78 5.56
C PRO A 227 -7.66 -5.55 6.49
N PHE A 228 -8.64 -6.27 5.94
CA PHE A 228 -9.72 -6.93 6.68
C PHE A 228 -9.44 -8.40 7.05
N GLU A 229 -8.33 -8.97 6.58
CA GLU A 229 -7.97 -10.35 6.91
C GLU A 229 -7.51 -10.46 8.37
N ILE A 230 -8.04 -11.45 9.07
CA ILE A 230 -7.71 -11.80 10.45
C ILE A 230 -6.79 -13.01 10.44
N PHE A 231 -5.72 -12.92 11.21
CA PHE A 231 -4.74 -13.99 11.37
C PHE A 231 -4.70 -14.47 12.82
N GLU A 232 -4.58 -15.77 13.00
CA GLU A 232 -4.13 -16.38 14.25
C GLU A 232 -2.59 -16.41 14.26
N VAL A 233 -1.98 -16.01 15.37
CA VAL A 233 -0.54 -16.18 15.60
C VAL A 233 -0.27 -17.63 15.99
N THR A 234 0.32 -18.41 15.09
CA THR A 234 0.55 -19.85 15.29
C THR A 234 1.89 -20.16 15.93
N ASP A 235 2.86 -19.25 15.84
CA ASP A 235 4.17 -19.40 16.47
C ASP A 235 4.88 -18.05 16.59
N VAL A 236 5.71 -17.92 17.63
CA VAL A 236 6.54 -16.74 17.88
C VAL A 236 7.91 -17.20 18.38
N ALA A 237 8.95 -16.98 17.58
CA ALA A 237 10.33 -17.25 17.93
C ALA A 237 11.16 -15.97 17.96
N HIS A 238 12.23 -15.98 18.74
CA HIS A 238 13.17 -14.86 18.86
C HIS A 238 14.59 -15.35 18.59
N ASP A 239 15.36 -14.56 17.83
CA ASP A 239 16.78 -14.77 17.58
C ASP A 239 17.54 -13.48 17.91
N GLY A 240 18.10 -13.42 19.12
CA GLY A 240 18.63 -12.19 19.70
C GLY A 240 17.56 -11.10 19.73
N ASP A 241 17.81 -10.00 19.02
CA ASP A 241 16.87 -8.88 18.91
C ASP A 241 15.83 -9.02 17.79
N ARG A 242 15.83 -10.12 17.03
CA ARG A 242 14.90 -10.34 15.91
C ARG A 242 13.69 -11.15 16.35
N ALA A 243 12.53 -10.84 15.78
CA ALA A 243 11.29 -11.60 15.96
C ALA A 243 10.92 -12.37 14.68
N LEU A 244 10.61 -13.65 14.82
CA LEU A 244 10.01 -14.48 13.78
C LEU A 244 8.58 -14.79 14.19
N ILE A 245 7.60 -14.34 13.41
CA ILE A 245 6.18 -14.49 13.73
C ILE A 245 5.48 -15.27 12.61
N GLN A 246 4.81 -16.35 12.97
CA GLN A 246 4.01 -17.14 12.05
C GLN A 246 2.53 -16.80 12.21
N LEU A 247 1.88 -16.52 11.08
CA LEU A 247 0.49 -16.10 11.00
C LEU A 247 -0.27 -17.05 10.07
N ARG A 248 -1.45 -17.49 10.51
CA ARG A 248 -2.38 -18.28 9.69
C ARG A 248 -3.71 -17.57 9.56
N SER A 249 -4.20 -17.45 8.32
CA SER A 249 -5.51 -16.88 8.02
C SER A 249 -6.59 -17.61 8.82
N GLN A 250 -7.43 -16.83 9.50
CA GLN A 250 -8.49 -17.33 10.38
C GLN A 250 -9.87 -16.92 9.89
N ASP A 251 -10.06 -15.66 9.51
CA ASP A 251 -11.34 -15.09 9.06
C ASP A 251 -11.12 -13.76 8.31
N ALA A 252 -12.20 -13.12 7.86
CA ALA A 252 -12.20 -11.77 7.31
C ALA A 252 -13.37 -10.93 7.82
N LEU A 253 -13.08 -9.81 8.47
CA LEU A 253 -14.07 -8.90 9.03
C LEU A 253 -13.67 -7.45 8.80
N SER A 254 -14.65 -6.62 8.43
CA SER A 254 -14.49 -5.16 8.39
C SER A 254 -15.30 -4.49 9.48
N THR A 255 -14.70 -3.50 10.13
CA THR A 255 -15.39 -2.57 11.03
C THR A 255 -16.23 -1.58 10.23
N TYR A 256 -15.74 -1.17 9.06
CA TYR A 256 -16.37 -0.17 8.21
C TYR A 256 -17.03 -0.79 6.97
N ASN A 257 -18.13 -0.18 6.52
CA ASN A 257 -18.74 -0.54 5.25
C ASN A 257 -19.40 0.67 4.57
N CYS A 258 -18.90 1.04 3.40
CA CYS A 258 -19.45 2.07 2.51
C CYS A 258 -19.51 3.47 3.12
N GLU A 259 -18.51 3.85 3.92
CA GLU A 259 -18.54 5.10 4.71
C GLU A 259 -18.65 6.37 3.85
N TRP A 260 -17.93 6.42 2.72
CA TRP A 260 -18.02 7.58 1.81
C TRP A 260 -19.41 7.70 1.16
N VAL A 261 -20.00 6.57 0.76
CA VAL A 261 -21.36 6.56 0.18
C VAL A 261 -22.38 7.03 1.20
N LYS A 262 -22.26 6.59 2.47
CA LYS A 262 -23.13 7.06 3.56
C LYS A 262 -23.09 8.57 3.68
N GLU A 263 -21.90 9.17 3.69
CA GLU A 263 -21.73 10.62 3.76
C GLU A 263 -22.31 11.34 2.54
N LYS A 264 -22.00 10.88 1.32
CA LYS A 264 -22.38 11.61 0.10
C LYS A 264 -23.85 11.48 -0.27
N ARG A 265 -24.42 10.30 -0.09
CA ARG A 265 -25.75 9.98 -0.65
C ARG A 265 -26.84 9.88 0.38
N CYS A 266 -26.54 9.27 1.52
CA CYS A 266 -27.57 8.98 2.52
C CYS A 266 -27.69 10.10 3.55
N LYS A 267 -26.59 10.78 3.89
CA LYS A 267 -26.56 11.83 4.91
C LYS A 267 -27.23 11.35 6.21
N SER A 268 -28.39 11.91 6.56
CA SER A 268 -29.18 11.53 7.74
C SER A 268 -30.14 10.36 7.52
N HIS A 269 -30.33 9.90 6.29
CA HIS A 269 -31.22 8.79 5.95
C HIS A 269 -30.50 7.44 6.01
N PRO A 270 -31.22 6.33 6.29
CA PRO A 270 -30.67 4.98 6.18
C PRO A 270 -30.20 4.69 4.74
N CYS A 271 -28.97 4.19 4.58
CA CYS A 271 -28.53 3.66 3.29
C CYS A 271 -29.12 2.27 3.04
N ILE A 272 -29.66 2.06 1.84
CA ILE A 272 -30.01 0.73 1.35
C ILE A 272 -28.90 0.28 0.40
N PHE A 273 -28.09 -0.67 0.87
CA PHE A 273 -27.08 -1.33 0.06
C PHE A 273 -27.65 -2.64 -0.49
N SER A 274 -27.81 -2.72 -1.81
CA SER A 274 -28.23 -3.94 -2.46
C SER A 274 -26.99 -4.70 -2.93
N ALA A 275 -26.91 -5.99 -2.63
CA ALA A 275 -25.97 -6.90 -3.28
C ALA A 275 -26.42 -7.13 -4.74
N GLY A 276 -26.24 -6.12 -5.59
CA GLY A 276 -26.60 -6.17 -7.00
C GLY A 276 -25.59 -7.01 -7.79
N ARG A 277 -26.10 -7.95 -8.60
CA ARG A 277 -25.33 -8.74 -9.56
C ARG A 277 -24.50 -7.83 -10.46
N SER A 278 -23.26 -8.23 -10.72
CA SER A 278 -22.40 -7.68 -11.77
C SER A 278 -23.11 -7.78 -13.13
N ILE A 279 -23.43 -6.64 -13.74
CA ILE A 279 -24.02 -6.50 -15.09
C ILE A 279 -22.99 -5.75 -15.98
N PRO A 280 -22.95 -5.96 -17.31
CA PRO A 280 -21.76 -5.86 -18.16
C PRO A 280 -20.96 -4.55 -18.18
N ARG A 281 -19.74 -4.71 -18.69
CA ARG A 281 -18.56 -3.81 -18.69
C ARG A 281 -18.70 -2.46 -19.39
N ASP A 282 -19.88 -2.06 -19.84
CA ASP A 282 -20.04 -0.89 -20.70
C ASP A 282 -20.70 0.29 -19.96
N LEU A 283 -19.86 1.14 -19.37
CA LEU A 283 -20.18 2.55 -19.19
C LEU A 283 -19.18 3.38 -20.02
N PRO A 284 -19.52 3.79 -21.25
CA PRO A 284 -18.67 4.66 -22.03
C PRO A 284 -18.78 6.08 -21.47
N HIS A 285 -17.66 6.80 -21.38
CA HIS A 285 -17.50 8.25 -21.13
C HIS A 285 -17.05 8.74 -19.74
N PHE A 286 -17.13 7.98 -18.65
CA PHE A 286 -16.58 8.43 -17.36
C PHE A 286 -15.05 8.20 -17.21
N TRP A 287 -14.47 7.31 -18.02
CA TRP A 287 -13.19 6.65 -17.76
C TRP A 287 -11.99 7.45 -18.30
N GLY A 288 -12.20 8.18 -19.40
CA GLY A 288 -11.20 9.10 -19.93
C GLY A 288 -10.89 10.26 -18.97
N LEU A 289 -11.84 10.63 -18.10
CA LEU A 289 -11.70 11.77 -17.18
C LEU A 289 -10.78 11.46 -15.99
N LEU A 290 -10.80 10.24 -15.43
CA LEU A 290 -9.86 9.84 -14.35
C LEU A 290 -8.42 9.77 -14.84
N LEU A 291 -8.22 9.35 -16.09
CA LEU A 291 -6.89 9.23 -16.70
C LEU A 291 -6.40 10.56 -17.30
N ALA A 292 -7.30 11.49 -17.64
CA ALA A 292 -6.95 12.80 -18.21
C ALA A 292 -6.85 13.93 -17.15
N ALA A 293 -7.53 13.84 -16.01
CA ALA A 293 -7.53 14.87 -14.97
C ALA A 293 -6.13 15.13 -14.37
N THR A 294 -5.16 14.22 -14.55
CA THR A 294 -3.77 14.41 -14.16
C THR A 294 -3.03 15.46 -14.98
N ALA A 295 -3.46 15.73 -16.22
CA ALA A 295 -2.80 16.72 -17.08
C ALA A 295 -3.04 18.17 -16.62
N LEU A 296 -4.17 18.43 -15.95
CA LEU A 296 -4.57 19.79 -15.54
C LEU A 296 -4.05 20.17 -14.15
N ALA A 297 -3.82 19.21 -13.25
CA ALA A 297 -3.24 19.49 -11.93
C ALA A 297 -1.73 19.77 -11.97
N ALA A 298 -1.02 19.27 -12.99
CA ALA A 298 0.42 19.54 -13.19
C ALA A 298 0.71 20.84 -13.96
N ALA A 299 -0.29 21.42 -14.63
CA ALA A 299 -0.15 22.65 -15.41
C ALA A 299 -0.58 23.92 -14.65
N GLY A 300 -1.06 23.78 -13.42
CA GLY A 300 -1.52 24.87 -12.56
C GLY A 300 -0.68 25.00 -11.30
N GLY A 301 0.57 25.44 -11.45
CA GLY A 301 1.36 26.03 -10.37
C GLY A 301 1.78 27.45 -10.76
N PRO A 302 1.79 28.42 -9.83
CA PRO A 302 2.28 29.78 -10.10
C PRO A 302 3.77 29.80 -10.49
#